data_AF-A0A8T3BXD9-F1
#
_entry.id   AF-A0A8T3BXD9-F1
#
_cell.length_a   1.000
_cell.length_b   1.000
_cell.length_c   1.000
_cell.angle_alpha   90.00
_cell.angle_beta   90.00
_cell.angle_gamma   90.00
#
_symmetry.space_group_name_H-M   'P 1'
#
loop_
_entity.id
_entity.type
_entity.pdbx_description
1 polymer ?
#
loop_
_entity_poly.entity_id
_entity_poly.type
_entity_poly.pdbx_seq_one_letter_code
_entity_poly.pdbx_strand_id
1 'polypeptide(L)'
;MASSMNLQVPRLTKENYENWSLQMKALFGSQDIWEIVEKGYVEHQEEAVLSTAQRELLKESRKKDKKTLFFIYQALDEANFEKVAVEKKINMVSEPCNSD
;
A
#
# COMPACT_ATOMS: atom_id res chain seq x y z
N MET A 1 -0.69 7.36 29.09
CA MET A 1 0.44 7.23 28.14
C MET A 1 0.00 6.24 27.09
N ALA A 2 -0.17 6.66 25.83
CA ALA A 2 -0.50 5.71 24.77
C ALA A 2 0.77 4.89 24.50
N SER A 3 0.76 3.61 24.88
CA SER A 3 1.80 2.67 24.44
C SER A 3 1.88 2.76 22.93
N SER A 4 3.01 3.23 22.41
CA SER A 4 3.30 3.16 20.98
C SER A 4 3.39 1.68 20.63
N MET A 5 2.28 1.11 20.16
CA MET A 5 2.26 -0.26 19.67
C MET A 5 3.11 -0.28 18.41
N ASN A 6 4.33 -0.80 18.55
CA ASN A 6 5.17 -1.10 17.40
C ASN A 6 4.48 -2.26 16.66
N LEU A 7 3.77 -1.95 15.57
CA LEU A 7 3.11 -2.96 14.75
C LEU A 7 4.19 -3.78 14.04
N GLN A 8 4.44 -4.98 14.56
CA GLN A 8 5.35 -5.91 13.91
C GLN A 8 4.71 -6.45 12.64
N VAL A 9 5.33 -6.14 11.50
CA VAL A 9 4.89 -6.66 10.20
C VAL A 9 5.43 -8.07 10.02
N PRO A 10 4.57 -9.07 9.74
CA PRO A 10 5.03 -10.43 9.52
C PRO A 10 5.81 -10.52 8.20
N ARG A 11 6.95 -11.21 8.22
CA ARG A 11 7.76 -11.44 7.02
C ARG A 11 7.25 -12.64 6.24
N LEU A 12 7.10 -12.47 4.93
CA LEU A 12 6.78 -13.54 4.00
C LEU A 12 8.02 -14.38 3.76
N THR A 13 7.87 -15.70 3.88
CA THR A 13 8.86 -16.71 3.49
C THR A 13 8.22 -17.67 2.49
N LYS A 14 9.02 -18.55 1.89
CA LYS A 14 8.52 -19.54 0.92
C LYS A 14 7.53 -20.54 1.50
N GLU A 15 7.54 -20.72 2.83
CA GLU A 15 6.83 -21.82 3.50
C GLU A 15 5.68 -21.34 4.39
N ASN A 16 5.56 -20.03 4.64
CA ASN A 16 4.64 -19.50 5.65
C ASN A 16 3.44 -18.72 5.09
N TYR A 17 3.18 -18.79 3.78
CA TYR A 17 2.20 -17.95 3.08
C TYR A 17 0.82 -17.92 3.76
N GLU A 18 0.26 -19.08 4.13
CA GLU A 18 -1.06 -19.15 4.77
C GLU A 18 -1.11 -18.36 6.09
N ASN A 19 -0.15 -18.62 6.99
CA ASN A 19 -0.07 -17.91 8.27
C ASN A 19 0.23 -16.41 8.07
N TRP A 20 1.14 -16.10 7.15
CA TRP A 20 1.49 -14.73 6.80
C TRP A 20 0.26 -13.96 6.28
N SER A 21 -0.53 -14.56 5.38
CA SER A 21 -1.71 -13.93 4.78
C SER A 21 -2.78 -13.62 5.83
N LEU A 22 -2.98 -14.52 6.80
CA LEU A 22 -3.92 -14.31 7.90
C LEU A 22 -3.48 -13.14 8.80
N GLN A 23 -2.18 -13.08 9.13
CA GLN A 23 -1.62 -11.99 9.92
C GLN A 23 -1.66 -10.65 9.19
N MET A 24 -1.36 -10.63 7.88
CA MET A 24 -1.46 -9.43 7.05
C MET A 24 -2.91 -8.94 6.92
N LYS A 25 -3.88 -9.85 6.79
CA LYS A 25 -5.31 -9.49 6.77
C LYS A 25 -5.74 -8.84 8.09
N ALA A 26 -5.33 -9.41 9.22
CA ALA A 26 -5.61 -8.82 10.54
C ALA A 26 -4.91 -7.45 10.70
N LEU A 27 -3.66 -7.33 10.26
CA LEU A 27 -2.91 -6.08 10.26
C LEU A 27 -3.63 -5.00 9.45
N PHE A 28 -4.00 -5.29 8.21
CA PHE A 28 -4.70 -4.35 7.33
C PHE A 28 -6.09 -3.97 7.83
N GLY A 29 -6.82 -4.93 8.43
CA GLY A 29 -8.08 -4.65 9.12
C GLY A 29 -7.89 -3.68 10.28
N SER A 30 -6.87 -3.87 11.11
CA SER A 30 -6.57 -2.97 12.24
C SER A 30 -6.18 -1.54 11.82
N GLN A 31 -5.70 -1.38 10.58
CA GLN A 31 -5.22 -0.11 10.05
C GLN A 31 -6.26 0.61 9.17
N ASP A 32 -7.45 0.04 9.02
CA ASP A 32 -8.52 0.52 8.12
C ASP A 32 -8.06 0.67 6.66
N ILE A 33 -7.28 -0.31 6.18
CA ILE A 33 -6.73 -0.31 4.81
C ILE A 33 -7.07 -1.58 4.02
N TRP A 34 -7.78 -2.55 4.60
CA TRP A 34 -8.16 -3.77 3.89
C TRP A 34 -8.95 -3.50 2.61
N GLU A 35 -9.83 -2.49 2.61
CA GLU A 35 -10.61 -2.15 1.42
C GLU A 35 -9.75 -1.76 0.21
N ILE A 36 -8.60 -1.12 0.44
CA ILE A 36 -7.66 -0.76 -0.63
C ILE A 36 -7.03 -2.01 -1.25
N VAL A 37 -6.73 -3.02 -0.43
CA VAL A 37 -6.17 -4.30 -0.88
C VAL A 37 -7.21 -5.10 -1.68
N GLU A 38 -8.45 -5.13 -1.19
CA GLU A 38 -9.52 -5.94 -1.78
C GLU A 38 -10.09 -5.34 -3.07
N LYS A 39 -10.35 -4.03 -3.08
CA LYS A 39 -10.98 -3.34 -4.22
C LYS A 39 -9.94 -2.84 -5.24
N GLY A 40 -8.68 -2.77 -4.85
CA GLY A 40 -7.64 -2.09 -5.59
C GLY A 40 -7.76 -0.57 -5.51
N TYR A 41 -6.63 0.12 -5.64
CA TYR A 41 -6.60 1.58 -5.80
C TYR A 41 -6.47 1.92 -7.29
N VAL A 42 -7.37 2.78 -7.78
CA VAL A 42 -7.30 3.34 -9.14
C VAL A 42 -7.15 4.85 -9.04
N GLU A 43 -6.03 5.36 -9.51
CA GLU A 43 -5.80 6.81 -9.55
C GLU A 43 -6.70 7.45 -10.61
N HIS A 44 -7.59 8.36 -10.18
CA HIS A 44 -8.41 9.18 -11.08
C HIS A 44 -7.87 10.61 -11.06
N GLN A 45 -7.51 11.14 -12.23
CA GLN A 45 -6.59 12.29 -12.33
C GLN A 45 -7.25 13.68 -12.46
N GLU A 46 -8.58 13.81 -12.47
CA GLU A 46 -9.22 15.12 -12.64
C GLU A 46 -9.56 15.83 -11.33
N GLU A 47 -8.52 16.14 -10.53
CA GLU A 47 -8.66 16.89 -9.27
C GLU A 47 -9.24 18.30 -9.45
N ALA A 48 -9.03 18.89 -10.63
CA ALA A 48 -9.43 20.25 -10.95
C ALA A 48 -10.96 20.45 -10.88
N VAL A 49 -11.75 19.41 -11.17
CA VAL A 49 -13.21 19.47 -11.25
C VAL A 49 -13.88 18.99 -9.95
N LEU A 50 -13.11 18.42 -9.02
CA LEU A 50 -13.64 17.86 -7.78
C LEU A 50 -14.04 18.94 -6.77
N SER A 51 -15.17 18.69 -6.10
CA SER A 51 -15.54 19.43 -4.88
C SER A 51 -14.54 19.21 -3.74
N THR A 52 -14.54 20.11 -2.76
CA THR A 52 -13.66 19.99 -1.57
C THR A 52 -13.78 18.63 -0.87
N ALA A 53 -15.00 18.11 -0.73
CA ALA A 53 -15.24 16.81 -0.10
C ALA A 53 -14.64 15.65 -0.91
N GLN A 54 -14.75 15.68 -2.24
CA GLN A 54 -14.17 14.67 -3.11
C GLN A 54 -12.63 14.71 -3.10
N ARG A 55 -12.04 15.90 -3.00
CA ARG A 55 -10.58 16.06 -2.87
C ARG A 55 -10.05 15.45 -1.57
N GLU A 56 -10.74 15.66 -0.45
CA GLU A 56 -10.35 15.04 0.83
C GLU A 56 -10.46 13.52 0.79
N LEU A 57 -11.53 12.97 0.19
CA LEU A 57 -11.66 11.52 -0.01
C LEU A 57 -10.54 10.93 -0.87
N LEU A 58 -10.16 11.63 -1.96
CA LEU A 58 -9.05 11.22 -2.81
C LEU A 58 -7.73 11.21 -2.04
N LYS A 59 -7.47 12.26 -1.25
CA LYS A 59 -6.26 12.38 -0.42
C LYS A 59 -6.20 11.29 0.64
N GLU A 60 -7.31 10.96 1.27
CA GLU A 60 -7.39 9.85 2.22
C GLU A 60 -7.12 8.51 1.53
N SER A 61 -7.73 8.27 0.37
CA SER A 61 -7.53 7.06 -0.41
C SER A 61 -6.06 6.88 -0.83
N ARG A 62 -5.41 7.93 -1.33
CA ARG A 62 -3.97 7.94 -1.63
C ARG A 62 -3.12 7.62 -0.40
N LYS A 63 -3.47 8.19 0.76
CA LYS A 63 -2.76 7.90 2.01
C LYS A 63 -2.90 6.44 2.41
N LYS A 64 -4.10 5.86 2.27
CA LYS A 64 -4.36 4.44 2.55
C LYS A 64 -3.62 3.52 1.56
N ASP A 65 -3.54 3.88 0.27
CA ASP A 65 -2.72 3.19 -0.74
C ASP A 65 -1.23 3.16 -0.37
N LYS A 66 -0.62 4.32 -0.12
CA LYS A 66 0.80 4.39 0.26
C LYS A 66 1.09 3.64 1.56
N LYS A 67 0.18 3.70 2.54
CA LYS A 67 0.29 2.95 3.79
C LYS A 67 0.22 1.43 3.54
N THR A 68 -0.67 0.99 2.66
CA THR A 68 -0.77 -0.42 2.24
C THR A 68 0.51 -0.90 1.58
N LEU A 69 1.04 -0.15 0.61
CA LEU A 69 2.31 -0.46 -0.05
C LEU A 69 3.47 -0.54 0.93
N PHE A 70 3.55 0.40 1.88
CA PHE A 70 4.60 0.40 2.91
C PHE A 70 4.62 -0.89 3.72
N PHE A 71 3.46 -1.37 4.18
CA PHE A 71 3.38 -2.63 4.92
C PHE A 71 3.71 -3.84 4.06
N ILE A 72 3.28 -3.87 2.79
CA ILE A 72 3.67 -4.94 1.86
C ILE A 72 5.19 -4.96 1.71
N TYR A 73 5.84 -3.81 1.53
CA TYR A 73 7.29 -3.74 1.41
C TYR A 73 8.01 -4.18 2.69
N GLN A 74 7.50 -3.84 3.87
CA GLN A 74 8.05 -4.34 5.14
C GLN A 74 7.87 -5.85 5.33
N ALA A 75 6.80 -6.41 4.76
CA ALA A 75 6.51 -7.83 4.81
C ALA A 75 7.41 -8.65 3.88
N LEU A 76 7.98 -8.04 2.83
CA LEU A 76 8.93 -8.69 1.94
C LEU A 76 10.34 -8.67 2.53
N ASP A 77 11.11 -9.73 2.30
CA ASP A 77 12.57 -9.65 2.43
C ASP A 77 13.17 -8.97 1.19
N GLU A 78 14.44 -8.57 1.28
CA GLU A 78 15.14 -7.85 0.21
C GLU A 78 15.14 -8.64 -1.11
N ALA A 79 15.29 -9.97 -1.02
CA ALA A 79 15.28 -10.87 -2.17
C ALA A 79 13.90 -10.98 -2.86
N ASN A 80 12.80 -10.92 -2.12
CA ASN A 80 11.45 -10.91 -2.68
C ASN A 80 11.03 -9.50 -3.14
N PHE A 81 11.53 -8.45 -2.48
CA PHE A 81 11.32 -7.07 -2.92
C PHE A 81 11.92 -6.83 -4.30
N GLU A 82 13.16 -7.27 -4.55
CA GLU A 82 13.79 -7.14 -5.87
C GLU A 82 12.98 -7.82 -6.98
N LYS A 83 12.43 -9.01 -6.73
CA LYS A 83 11.59 -9.72 -7.71
C LYS A 83 10.31 -8.96 -8.04
N VAL A 84 9.61 -8.45 -7.02
CA VAL A 84 8.38 -7.65 -7.21
C VAL A 84 8.68 -6.30 -7.87
N ALA A 85 9.81 -5.67 -7.51
CA ALA A 85 10.25 -4.40 -8.11
C ALA A 85 10.61 -4.57 -9.59
N VAL A 86 11.19 -5.71 -9.98
CA VAL A 86 11.48 -6.05 -11.38
C VAL A 86 10.18 -6.25 -12.18
N GLU A 87 9.17 -6.93 -11.62
CA GLU A 87 7.86 -7.08 -12.28
C GLU A 87 7.11 -5.74 -12.41
N LYS A 88 7.17 -4.86 -11.40
CA LYS A 88 6.58 -3.51 -11.47
C LYS A 88 7.42 -2.49 -12.25
N LYS A 89 8.68 -2.79 -12.61
CA LYS A 89 9.52 -1.90 -13.44
C LYS A 89 8.92 -1.63 -14.81
N ILE A 90 7.98 -2.48 -15.25
CA ILE A 90 7.23 -2.32 -16.50
C ILE A 90 6.12 -1.24 -16.37
N ASN A 91 5.61 -0.96 -15.16
CA ASN A 91 4.50 -0.01 -14.95
C ASN A 91 4.78 1.15 -13.97
N MET A 92 5.96 1.24 -13.35
CA MET A 92 6.37 2.41 -12.54
C MET A 92 7.28 3.40 -13.29
N VAL A 93 7.58 3.17 -14.58
CA VAL A 93 8.32 4.11 -15.45
C VAL A 93 7.37 4.78 -16.44
N SER A 94 6.29 5.36 -15.92
CA SER A 94 5.44 6.25 -16.71
C SER A 94 4.76 7.25 -15.79
N GLU A 95 5.56 8.13 -15.22
CA GLU A 95 5.29 9.57 -15.26
C GLU A 95 6.63 10.30 -15.04
N PRO A 96 7.26 10.82 -16.12
CA PRO A 96 8.43 11.66 -15.98
C PRO A 96 8.04 12.95 -15.27
N CYS A 97 8.88 13.32 -14.30
CA CYS A 97 8.92 14.65 -13.71
C CYS A 97 9.13 15.66 -14.84
N ASN A 98 8.05 16.28 -15.32
CA ASN A 98 8.14 17.47 -16.16
C ASN A 98 7.88 18.67 -15.25
N SER A 99 8.98 19.18 -14.70
CA SER A 99 9.11 20.60 -14.42
C SER A 99 9.18 21.34 -15.75
N ASP A 100 8.23 22.23 -15.99
CA ASP A 100 8.43 23.54 -16.61
C ASP A 100 7.34 24.49 -16.09
#